data_AF-A0A5E4QMU8-F1
#
_entry.id   AF-A0A5E4QMU8-F1
#
_cell.length_a   1.000
_cell.length_b   1.000
_cell.length_c   1.000
_cell.angle_alpha   90.00
_cell.angle_beta   90.00
_cell.angle_gamma   90.00
#
_symmetry.space_group_name_H-M   'P 1'
#
loop_
_entity.id
_entity.type
_entity.pdbx_description
1 polymer ?
#
loop_
_entity_poly.entity_id
_entity_poly.type
_entity_poly.pdbx_seq_one_letter_code
_entity_poly.pdbx_strand_id
1 'polypeptide(L)'
;MGKHFGELYTIRGIIYYTISPHEQKPFAGCIKGIPNIIFVRTLPRMWTWLPTLITTILVYKGVEAAHKQSKRKNPDDYINEVKPEE
;
A
#
# COMPACT_ATOMS: atom_id res chain seq x y z
N MET A 1 -28.55 -5.99 -24.70
CA MET A 1 -27.13 -5.94 -25.10
C MET A 1 -26.35 -6.98 -24.31
N GLY A 2 -26.19 -8.20 -24.85
CA GLY A 2 -25.19 -9.21 -24.45
C GLY A 2 -24.89 -9.38 -22.96
N LYS A 3 -25.88 -9.74 -22.14
CA LYS A 3 -25.69 -10.02 -20.70
C LYS A 3 -25.75 -11.51 -20.35
N HIS A 4 -26.08 -12.37 -21.31
CA HIS A 4 -26.29 -13.80 -21.10
C HIS A 4 -25.38 -14.63 -22.00
N PHE A 5 -25.02 -15.82 -21.52
CA PHE A 5 -24.29 -16.80 -22.29
C PHE A 5 -25.04 -17.13 -23.58
N GLY A 6 -24.32 -17.15 -24.70
CA GLY A 6 -24.90 -17.31 -26.05
C GLY A 6 -25.03 -16.01 -26.86
N GLU A 7 -25.14 -14.85 -26.20
CA GLU A 7 -25.28 -13.54 -26.87
C GLU A 7 -24.05 -12.63 -26.73
N LEU A 8 -22.93 -13.16 -26.21
CA LEU A 8 -21.74 -12.38 -25.86
C LEU A 8 -20.94 -11.93 -27.10
N TYR A 9 -20.53 -12.88 -27.94
CA TYR A 9 -19.68 -12.62 -29.09
C TYR A 9 -19.66 -13.81 -30.06
N THR A 10 -19.43 -13.56 -31.35
CA THR A 10 -19.22 -14.62 -32.34
C THR A 10 -17.72 -14.90 -32.52
N ILE A 11 -17.22 -15.95 -31.85
CA ILE A 11 -15.84 -16.42 -31.96
C ILE A 11 -15.79 -17.65 -32.87
N ARG A 12 -14.82 -17.70 -33.79
CA ARG A 12 -14.60 -18.85 -34.70
C ARG A 12 -13.13 -19.26 -34.69
N GLY A 13 -12.87 -20.56 -34.78
CA GLY A 13 -11.51 -21.10 -34.98
C GLY A 13 -10.60 -21.16 -33.74
N ILE A 14 -11.16 -21.11 -32.52
CA ILE A 14 -10.38 -21.27 -31.28
C ILE A 14 -10.73 -22.61 -30.62
N ILE A 15 -9.69 -23.38 -30.27
CA ILE A 15 -9.81 -24.65 -29.56
C ILE A 15 -9.18 -24.48 -28.18
N TYR A 16 -9.93 -24.85 -27.14
CA TYR A 16 -9.46 -24.79 -25.75
C TYR A 16 -9.28 -26.22 -25.22
N TYR A 17 -8.16 -26.45 -24.54
CA TYR A 17 -7.87 -27.72 -23.87
C TYR A 17 -7.85 -27.50 -22.36
N THR A 18 -8.56 -28.35 -21.62
CA THR A 18 -8.66 -28.27 -20.16
C THR A 18 -8.56 -29.66 -19.57
N ILE A 19 -7.94 -29.76 -18.39
CA ILE A 19 -7.81 -31.00 -17.63
C ILE A 19 -8.79 -30.96 -16.44
N SER A 20 -9.34 -32.10 -16.04
CA SER A 20 -10.23 -32.18 -14.86
C SER A 20 -9.54 -31.64 -13.60
N PRO A 21 -10.22 -30.85 -12.75
CA PRO A 21 -9.62 -30.32 -11.51
C PRO A 21 -9.05 -31.39 -10.58
N HIS A 22 -9.59 -32.62 -10.61
CA HIS A 22 -9.12 -33.74 -9.80
C HIS A 22 -7.75 -34.29 -10.23
N GLU A 23 -7.33 -33.99 -11.45
CA GLU A 23 -6.04 -34.41 -12.00
C GLU A 23 -4.98 -33.29 -11.91
N GLN A 24 -5.41 -32.07 -11.57
CA GLN A 24 -4.53 -30.91 -11.43
C GLN A 24 -4.00 -30.76 -10.00
N LYS A 25 -2.81 -30.17 -9.88
CA LYS A 25 -2.26 -29.75 -8.59
C LYS A 25 -2.69 -28.30 -8.31
N PRO A 26 -3.44 -28.02 -7.23
CA PRO A 26 -4.02 -26.69 -6.99
C PRO A 26 -2.98 -25.59 -6.77
N PHE A 27 -1.81 -25.93 -6.21
CA PHE A 27 -0.71 -24.99 -5.94
C PHE A 27 0.53 -25.23 -6.81
N ALA A 28 0.34 -25.79 -8.01
CA ALA A 28 1.44 -25.97 -8.95
C ALA A 28 2.18 -24.64 -9.19
N GLY A 29 3.48 -24.61 -8.93
CA GLY A 29 4.30 -23.44 -9.20
C GLY A 29 4.13 -22.26 -8.23
N CYS A 30 3.56 -22.47 -7.03
CA CYS A 30 3.39 -21.40 -6.03
C CYS A 30 4.69 -20.61 -5.76
N ILE A 31 5.81 -21.31 -5.53
CA ILE A 31 7.12 -20.70 -5.33
C ILE A 31 7.61 -19.97 -6.58
N LYS A 32 7.33 -20.52 -7.78
CA LYS A 32 7.63 -19.88 -9.06
C LYS A 32 6.76 -18.63 -9.33
N GLY A 33 5.67 -18.46 -8.58
CA GLY A 33 4.82 -17.27 -8.60
C GLY A 33 5.39 -16.09 -7.81
N ILE A 34 6.32 -16.31 -6.87
CA ILE A 34 6.91 -15.26 -6.04
C ILE A 34 7.61 -14.19 -6.89
N PRO A 35 8.49 -14.55 -7.87
CA PRO A 35 9.08 -13.55 -8.76
C PRO A 35 8.03 -12.75 -9.54
N ASN A 36 6.94 -13.38 -9.97
CA ASN A 36 5.88 -12.69 -10.73
C ASN A 36 5.13 -11.68 -9.85
N ILE A 37 4.81 -12.04 -8.61
CA ILE A 37 4.16 -11.13 -7.66
C ILE A 37 5.06 -9.93 -7.36
N ILE A 38 6.33 -10.17 -7.06
CA ILE A 38 7.25 -9.10 -6.63
C ILE A 38 7.69 -8.26 -7.84
N PHE A 39 8.31 -8.87 -8.85
CA PHE A 39 8.97 -8.12 -9.92
C PHE A 39 8.01 -7.59 -10.98
N VAL A 40 6.98 -8.36 -11.34
CA VAL A 40 6.08 -7.99 -12.45
C VAL A 40 4.86 -7.23 -11.96
N ARG A 41 4.34 -7.54 -10.76
CA ARG A 41 3.10 -6.94 -10.27
C ARG A 41 3.34 -5.77 -9.31
N THR A 42 4.15 -5.95 -8.26
CA THR A 42 4.27 -4.93 -7.21
C THR A 42 5.29 -3.84 -7.54
N LEU A 43 6.49 -4.19 -8.01
CA LEU A 43 7.54 -3.21 -8.32
C LEU A 43 7.08 -2.12 -9.31
N PRO A 44 6.44 -2.42 -10.46
CA PRO A 44 6.03 -1.37 -11.40
C PRO A 44 4.97 -0.43 -10.84
N ARG A 45 4.18 -0.92 -9.86
CA ARG A 45 3.11 -0.15 -9.23
C ARG A 45 3.55 0.58 -7.96
N MET A 46 4.78 0.37 -7.48
CA MET A 46 5.30 1.03 -6.28
C MET A 46 5.18 2.55 -6.36
N TRP A 47 5.48 3.15 -7.51
CA TRP A 47 5.37 4.60 -7.68
C TRP A 47 3.97 5.17 -7.51
N THR A 48 2.93 4.34 -7.59
CA THR A 48 1.54 4.79 -7.39
C THR A 48 1.18 4.92 -5.90
N TRP A 49 1.62 3.99 -5.05
CA TRP A 49 1.17 3.91 -3.65
C TRP A 49 2.29 4.20 -2.63
N LEU A 50 3.55 3.99 -3.00
CA LEU A 50 4.68 4.18 -2.12
C LEU A 50 4.88 5.65 -1.74
N PRO A 51 4.77 6.65 -2.65
CA PRO A 51 4.95 8.04 -2.29
C PRO A 51 3.97 8.49 -1.22
N THR A 52 2.68 8.14 -1.36
CA THR A 52 1.65 8.50 -0.38
C THR A 52 1.92 7.88 0.98
N LEU A 53 2.40 6.63 1.02
CA LEU A 53 2.77 5.94 2.25
C LEU A 53 3.96 6.62 2.94
N ILE A 54 5.02 6.91 2.19
CA ILE A 54 6.22 7.58 2.72
C ILE A 54 5.86 8.97 3.25
N THR A 55 5.13 9.77 2.48
CA THR A 55 4.72 11.12 2.89
C THR A 55 3.92 11.07 4.19
N THR A 56 2.97 10.14 4.31
CA THR A 56 2.15 9.99 5.51
C THR A 56 3.01 9.70 6.75
N ILE A 57 3.97 8.78 6.63
CA ILE A 57 4.87 8.41 7.74
C ILE A 57 5.76 9.59 8.13
N LEU A 58 6.29 10.33 7.17
CA LEU A 58 7.14 11.50 7.42
C LEU A 58 6.37 12.60 8.13
N VAL A 59 5.15 12.91 7.66
CA VAL A 59 4.28 13.91 8.29
C VAL A 59 3.94 13.51 9.72
N TYR A 60 3.53 12.25 9.93
CA TYR A 60 3.19 11.75 11.26
C TYR A 60 4.34 11.93 12.26
N LYS A 61 5.54 11.46 11.89
CA LYS A 61 6.73 11.57 12.76
C LYS A 61 7.15 13.02 13.00
N GLY A 62 7.09 13.86 11.96
CA GLY A 62 7.45 15.28 12.06
C GLY A 62 6.52 16.03 13.01
N VAL A 63 5.21 15.83 12.87
CA VAL A 63 4.20 16.46 13.72
C VAL A 63 4.31 15.99 15.16
N GLU A 64 4.48 14.68 15.40
CA GLU A 64 4.61 14.14 16.76
C GLU A 64 5.86 14.69 17.47
N ALA A 65 6.99 14.77 16.75
CA ALA A 65 8.22 15.35 17.28
C ALA A 65 8.07 16.85 17.60
N ALA A 66 7.50 17.63 16.69
CA ALA A 66 7.24 19.06 16.89
C ALA A 66 6.28 19.31 18.04
N HIS A 67 5.21 18.51 18.15
CA HIS A 67 4.24 18.60 19.24
C HIS A 67 4.86 18.27 20.60
N LYS A 68 5.76 17.28 20.64
CA LYS A 68 6.51 16.95 21.86
C LYS A 68 7.48 18.06 22.25
N GLN A 69 8.12 18.71 21.28
CA GLN A 69 9.00 19.86 21.53
C GLN A 69 8.22 21.08 22.01
N SER A 70 7.08 21.39 21.41
CA SER A 70 6.27 22.57 21.75
C SER A 70 5.67 22.53 23.16
N LYS A 71 5.53 21.34 23.75
CA LYS A 71 5.09 21.17 25.15
C LYS A 71 6.21 21.35 26.17
N ARG A 72 7.47 21.42 25.75
CA ARG A 72 8.58 21.67 26.65
C ARG A 72 8.59 23.15 27.01
N LYS A 73 8.83 23.44 28.29
CA LYS A 73 9.05 24.80 28.77
C LYS A 73 10.31 25.36 28.12
N ASN A 74 10.26 26.59 27.65
CA ASN A 74 11.42 27.30 27.15
C ASN A 74 12.14 27.99 28.33
N PRO A 75 13.42 27.69 28.61
CA PRO A 75 14.14 28.32 29.72
C PRO A 75 14.25 29.86 29.58
N ASP A 76 14.25 30.38 28.35
CA ASP A 76 14.41 31.82 28.10
C ASP A 76 13.20 32.64 28.56
N ASP A 77 12.02 32.02 28.68
CA ASP A 77 10.78 32.70 29.10
C ASP A 77 10.81 33.09 30.58
N TYR A 78 11.70 32.50 31.40
CA TYR A 78 11.78 32.71 32.86
C TYR A 78 12.88 33.68 33.30
N ILE A 79 13.68 34.24 32.37
CA ILE A 79 14.85 35.06 32.71
C ILE A 79 14.45 36.39 33.38
N ASN A 80 13.29 36.95 33.02
CA ASN A 80 12.81 38.25 33.50
C ASN A 80 11.55 38.15 34.39
N GLU A 81 11.19 36.96 34.86
CA GLU A 81 10.06 36.83 35.78
C GLU A 81 10.45 37.37 37.16
N VAL A 82 9.82 38.48 37.57
CA VAL A 82 9.90 39.00 38.94
C VAL A 82 8.99 38.12 39.81
N LYS A 83 9.49 37.64 40.96
CA LYS A 83 8.68 36.86 41.89
C LYS A 83 7.45 37.68 42.31
N PRO A 84 6.23 37.12 42.28
CA PRO A 84 5.08 37.80 42.86
C PRO A 84 5.36 38.07 44.34
N GLU A 85 5.06 39.28 44.80
CA GLU A 85 5.24 39.71 46.19
C GLU A 85 4.40 38.79 47.11
N GLU A 86 5.05 38.24 48.15
CA GLU A 86 4.47 37.32 49.15
C GLU A 86 3.51 38.02 50.12
#